data_AF-A0A7W9IBQ5-F1
#
_entry.id   AF-A0A7W9IBQ5-F1
#
_cell.length_a   1.000
_cell.length_b   1.000
_cell.length_c   1.000
_cell.angle_alpha   90.00
_cell.angle_beta   90.00
_cell.angle_gamma   90.00
#
_symmetry.space_group_name_H-M   'P 1'
#
loop_
_entity.id
_entity.type
_entity.pdbx_description
1 polymer ?
#
loop_
_entity_poly.entity_id
_entity_poly.type
_entity_poly.pdbx_seq_one_letter_code
_entity_poly.pdbx_strand_id
1 'polypeptide(L)'
;MDLTDEHFVAAAERLEDALAALRAHAGEGVAALDYFGEIEEELPRIRSWLLDPAQARQWPRHVAPPGYGLLFAQAALASFPDGAAPSFPAGAERTDVGWAVRQATIWYGDTRVPGWLELRAPLIVVGSLTVDGLLDDGDVFDGYLAVAGSLRARAIHSAADHLVLGTISAQAIFCSGNDGSLVAGGDIVTDLFVPGEHAYAHHGELWAGVVGTDDRDAVVAERLAPWLPAGYVRLGDENAPIDRWRILEEIAAGRSPVLAQPRPVTFPAPAPLLAALAAPEGVTDLDLSSRRLHRIPREVSSLTTLALLDLERTPLTRLDGIEGLTALEHLSIRHTPVRSLVPLQALTSLRHLDVSYCRDVQDWHVLLDLPALDTLVAHGCALPTHVRTRLTAGLGDGLIGQGPGRTG
;
A
#
# COMPACT_ATOMS: atom_id res chain seq x y z
N MET A 1 1.59 -29.04 -17.19
CA MET A 1 1.13 -30.39 -16.81
C MET A 1 -0.27 -30.54 -17.34
N ASP A 2 -0.58 -31.66 -18.00
CA ASP A 2 -1.95 -31.91 -18.44
C ASP A 2 -2.72 -32.55 -17.29
N LEU A 3 -3.49 -31.74 -16.57
CA LEU A 3 -4.45 -32.21 -15.58
C LEU A 3 -5.57 -32.96 -16.29
N THR A 4 -5.83 -34.20 -15.88
CA THR A 4 -6.94 -35.02 -16.39
C THR A 4 -8.19 -34.87 -15.51
N ASP A 5 -9.35 -35.25 -16.04
CA ASP A 5 -10.62 -35.24 -15.29
C ASP A 5 -10.53 -36.08 -13.99
N GLU A 6 -9.73 -37.15 -13.98
CA GLU A 6 -9.47 -37.97 -12.77
C GLU A 6 -8.76 -37.19 -11.66
N HIS A 7 -7.84 -36.27 -12.01
CA HIS A 7 -7.16 -35.44 -11.01
C HIS A 7 -8.15 -34.49 -10.33
N PHE A 8 -9.08 -33.91 -11.08
CA PHE A 8 -10.10 -33.00 -10.55
C PHE A 8 -11.10 -33.72 -9.66
N VAL A 9 -11.59 -34.89 -10.08
CA VAL A 9 -12.49 -35.72 -9.27
C VAL A 9 -11.83 -36.13 -7.95
N ALA A 10 -10.59 -36.62 -8.02
CA ALA A 10 -9.88 -37.02 -6.81
C ALA A 10 -9.50 -35.84 -5.90
N ALA A 11 -9.26 -34.64 -6.45
CA ALA A 11 -9.10 -33.43 -5.65
C ALA A 11 -10.41 -33.06 -4.92
N ALA A 12 -11.57 -33.21 -5.58
CA ALA A 12 -12.88 -32.90 -5.02
C ALA A 12 -13.23 -33.75 -3.77
N GLU A 13 -12.73 -34.98 -3.74
CA GLU A 13 -12.91 -35.93 -2.63
C GLU A 13 -12.02 -35.63 -1.41
N ARG A 14 -11.00 -34.76 -1.57
CA ARG A 14 -9.96 -34.51 -0.55
C ARG A 14 -9.83 -33.05 -0.15
N LEU A 15 -10.83 -32.22 -0.46
CA LEU A 15 -10.76 -30.79 -0.18
C LEU A 15 -10.62 -30.50 1.33
N GLU A 16 -11.35 -31.23 2.17
CA GLU A 16 -11.28 -31.07 3.63
C GLU A 16 -9.89 -31.43 4.18
N ASP A 17 -9.32 -32.56 3.74
CA ASP A 17 -7.98 -33.00 4.15
C ASP A 17 -6.92 -32.00 3.67
N ALA A 18 -7.07 -31.48 2.44
CA ALA A 18 -6.19 -30.48 1.86
C ALA A 18 -6.26 -29.15 2.61
N LEU A 19 -7.47 -28.69 2.97
CA LEU A 19 -7.67 -27.48 3.76
C LEU A 19 -7.05 -27.63 5.15
N ALA A 20 -7.27 -28.77 5.81
CA ALA A 20 -6.65 -29.06 7.09
C ALA A 20 -5.12 -29.06 7.00
N ALA A 21 -4.55 -29.62 5.94
CA ALA A 21 -3.10 -29.60 5.68
C ALA A 21 -2.57 -28.18 5.45
N LEU A 22 -3.25 -27.36 4.64
CA LEU A 22 -2.87 -25.97 4.41
C LEU A 22 -2.95 -25.14 5.69
N ARG A 23 -4.02 -25.28 6.48
CA ARG A 23 -4.17 -24.57 7.76
C ARG A 23 -3.07 -24.96 8.74
N ALA A 24 -2.75 -26.26 8.83
CA ALA A 24 -1.65 -26.74 9.66
C ALA A 24 -0.29 -26.21 9.19
N HIS A 25 -0.09 -26.09 7.87
CA HIS A 25 1.14 -25.56 7.28
C HIS A 25 1.29 -24.04 7.49
N ALA A 26 0.20 -23.29 7.32
CA ALA A 26 0.17 -21.84 7.46
C ALA A 26 0.47 -21.38 8.90
N GLY A 27 0.11 -22.21 9.90
CA GLY A 27 0.33 -21.89 11.31
C GLY A 27 -0.36 -20.58 11.71
N GLU A 28 0.41 -19.61 12.19
CA GLU A 28 -0.11 -18.29 12.57
C GLU A 28 -0.64 -17.48 11.37
N GLY A 29 -0.14 -17.77 10.16
CA GLY A 29 -0.58 -17.13 8.92
C GLY A 29 -1.87 -17.69 8.32
N VAL A 30 -2.59 -18.55 9.06
CA VAL A 30 -3.81 -19.22 8.56
C VAL A 30 -4.88 -18.25 8.09
N ALA A 31 -4.98 -17.07 8.72
CA ALA A 31 -5.96 -16.05 8.34
C ALA A 31 -5.75 -15.50 6.91
N ALA A 32 -4.55 -15.62 6.34
CA ALA A 32 -4.29 -15.24 4.96
C ALA A 32 -5.04 -16.12 3.93
N LEU A 33 -5.34 -17.38 4.27
CA LEU A 33 -6.10 -18.27 3.39
C LEU A 33 -7.51 -17.71 3.12
N ASP A 34 -8.11 -17.11 4.15
CA ASP A 34 -9.48 -16.60 4.11
C ASP A 34 -9.55 -15.12 3.68
N TYR A 35 -8.41 -14.49 3.35
CA TYR A 35 -8.36 -13.07 2.95
C TYR A 35 -9.28 -12.75 1.77
N PHE A 36 -9.31 -13.64 0.78
CA PHE A 36 -10.11 -13.47 -0.43
C PHE A 36 -11.52 -14.08 -0.32
N GLY A 37 -11.92 -14.51 0.87
CA GLY A 37 -13.18 -15.18 1.15
C GLY A 37 -12.99 -16.44 1.98
N GLU A 38 -13.98 -16.77 2.81
CA GLU A 38 -13.93 -17.89 3.74
C GLU A 38 -13.93 -19.23 2.97
N ILE A 39 -12.77 -19.90 2.93
CA ILE A 39 -12.59 -21.10 2.09
C ILE A 39 -13.53 -22.23 2.53
N GLU A 40 -13.79 -22.35 3.82
CA GLU A 40 -14.60 -23.42 4.39
C GLU A 40 -16.07 -23.33 3.97
N GLU A 41 -16.64 -22.13 3.93
CA GLU A 41 -18.01 -21.90 3.44
C GLU A 41 -18.14 -22.21 1.95
N GLU A 42 -17.03 -22.11 1.22
CA GLU A 42 -16.96 -22.23 -0.23
C GLU A 42 -16.64 -23.65 -0.71
N LEU A 43 -16.29 -24.57 0.19
CA LEU A 43 -16.00 -25.97 -0.10
C LEU A 43 -17.07 -26.66 -0.96
N PRO A 44 -18.39 -26.51 -0.69
CA PRO A 44 -19.42 -27.14 -1.53
C PRO A 44 -19.41 -26.62 -2.97
N ARG A 45 -19.16 -25.32 -3.17
CA ARG A 45 -19.08 -24.68 -4.49
C ARG A 45 -17.83 -25.14 -5.23
N ILE A 46 -16.68 -25.15 -4.56
CA ILE A 46 -15.40 -25.63 -5.11
C ILE A 46 -15.51 -27.10 -5.53
N ARG A 47 -16.11 -27.94 -4.67
CA ARG A 47 -16.37 -29.36 -4.99
C ARG A 47 -17.24 -29.52 -6.23
N SER A 48 -18.37 -28.79 -6.28
CA SER A 48 -19.27 -28.84 -7.44
C SER A 48 -18.57 -28.44 -8.73
N TRP A 49 -17.68 -27.44 -8.66
CA TRP A 49 -16.91 -26.96 -9.80
C TRP A 49 -15.88 -28.00 -10.28
N LEU A 50 -15.15 -28.65 -9.37
CA LEU A 50 -14.18 -29.69 -9.69
C LEU A 50 -14.81 -30.93 -10.33
N LEU A 51 -16.05 -31.26 -9.94
CA LEU A 51 -16.80 -32.40 -10.47
C LEU A 51 -17.44 -32.13 -11.84
N ASP A 52 -17.43 -30.90 -12.34
CA ASP A 52 -17.87 -30.55 -13.70
C ASP A 52 -16.66 -30.43 -14.64
N PRO A 53 -16.45 -31.40 -15.56
CA PRO A 53 -15.30 -31.38 -16.47
C PRO A 53 -15.20 -30.13 -17.36
N ALA A 54 -16.34 -29.54 -17.74
CA ALA A 54 -16.35 -28.34 -18.58
C ALA A 54 -15.87 -27.11 -17.80
N GLN A 55 -16.14 -27.06 -16.50
CA GLN A 55 -15.71 -25.99 -15.60
C GLN A 55 -14.27 -26.22 -15.10
N ALA A 56 -13.95 -27.43 -14.67
CA ALA A 56 -12.63 -27.81 -14.18
C ALA A 56 -11.52 -27.57 -15.22
N ARG A 57 -11.80 -27.81 -16.50
CA ARG A 57 -10.84 -27.49 -17.59
C ARG A 57 -10.59 -25.99 -17.77
N GLN A 58 -11.41 -25.13 -17.18
CA GLN A 58 -11.24 -23.67 -17.15
C GLN A 58 -10.52 -23.18 -15.90
N TRP A 59 -9.91 -24.08 -15.11
CA TRP A 59 -9.14 -23.72 -13.92
C TRP A 59 -8.15 -22.55 -14.08
N PRO A 60 -7.48 -22.35 -15.25
CA PRO A 60 -6.57 -21.21 -15.45
C PRO A 60 -7.24 -19.84 -15.43
N ARG A 61 -8.55 -19.79 -15.68
CA ARG A 61 -9.32 -18.54 -15.83
C ARG A 61 -10.34 -18.34 -14.71
N HIS A 62 -10.71 -19.41 -14.02
CA HIS A 62 -11.88 -19.45 -13.14
C HIS A 62 -11.64 -20.06 -11.77
N VAL A 63 -10.42 -20.50 -11.43
CA VAL A 63 -10.08 -20.62 -10.01
C VAL A 63 -9.91 -19.21 -9.45
N ALA A 64 -11.04 -18.57 -9.20
CA ALA A 64 -11.19 -17.44 -8.30
C ALA A 64 -10.63 -17.83 -6.93
N PRO A 65 -10.41 -16.84 -6.08
CA PRO A 65 -9.11 -16.30 -5.63
C PRO A 65 -7.92 -17.27 -5.43
N PRO A 66 -6.68 -16.74 -5.24
CA PRO A 66 -5.46 -17.53 -5.06
C PRO A 66 -5.56 -18.66 -4.03
N GLY A 67 -6.35 -18.46 -2.96
CA GLY A 67 -6.57 -19.46 -1.92
C GLY A 67 -7.22 -20.75 -2.44
N TYR A 68 -8.14 -20.67 -3.40
CA TYR A 68 -8.79 -21.87 -3.94
C TYR A 68 -7.85 -22.60 -4.89
N GLY A 69 -6.97 -21.88 -5.60
CA GLY A 69 -5.89 -22.46 -6.40
C GLY A 69 -4.95 -23.28 -5.54
N LEU A 70 -4.55 -22.72 -4.41
CA LEU A 70 -3.70 -23.40 -3.44
C LEU A 70 -4.39 -24.64 -2.84
N LEU A 71 -5.69 -24.53 -2.50
CA LEU A 71 -6.49 -25.65 -2.03
C LEU A 71 -6.57 -26.77 -3.06
N PHE A 72 -6.88 -26.44 -4.32
CA PHE A 72 -6.93 -27.40 -5.41
C PHE A 72 -5.58 -28.09 -5.60
N ALA A 73 -4.48 -27.33 -5.63
CA ALA A 73 -3.13 -27.87 -5.80
C ALA A 73 -2.75 -28.81 -4.64
N GLN A 74 -3.05 -28.42 -3.40
CA GLN A 74 -2.84 -29.28 -2.23
C GLN A 74 -3.67 -30.55 -2.31
N ALA A 75 -4.94 -30.44 -2.70
CA ALA A 75 -5.83 -31.60 -2.84
C ALA A 75 -5.38 -32.52 -3.98
N ALA A 76 -4.92 -31.98 -5.11
CA ALA A 76 -4.47 -32.75 -6.26
C ALA A 76 -3.16 -33.51 -6.01
N LEU A 77 -2.28 -33.01 -5.13
CA LEU A 77 -0.97 -33.60 -4.82
C LEU A 77 -1.02 -35.11 -4.57
N ALA A 78 -1.99 -35.58 -3.78
CA ALA A 78 -2.11 -36.99 -3.42
C ALA A 78 -2.62 -37.89 -4.57
N SER A 79 -3.03 -37.33 -5.72
CA SER A 79 -3.42 -38.11 -6.92
C SER A 79 -2.27 -38.44 -7.85
N PHE A 80 -1.08 -37.89 -7.61
CA PHE A 80 0.05 -38.13 -8.50
C PHE A 80 0.79 -39.40 -8.06
N PRO A 81 0.90 -40.43 -8.93
CA PRO A 81 1.42 -41.75 -8.56
C PRO A 81 2.90 -41.77 -8.13
N ASP A 82 3.68 -40.73 -8.46
CA ASP A 82 5.11 -40.59 -8.09
C ASP A 82 5.40 -39.38 -7.17
N GLY A 83 4.40 -38.84 -6.48
CA GLY A 83 4.65 -37.82 -5.44
C GLY A 83 5.10 -36.44 -5.94
N ALA A 84 4.70 -36.07 -7.18
CA ALA A 84 4.69 -34.75 -7.82
C ALA A 84 5.61 -34.60 -9.05
N ALA A 85 5.04 -34.00 -10.11
CA ALA A 85 5.72 -33.05 -10.99
C ALA A 85 4.65 -32.32 -11.83
N PRO A 86 4.72 -30.99 -11.94
CA PRO A 86 5.95 -30.34 -12.30
C PRO A 86 6.56 -29.52 -11.19
N SER A 87 7.87 -29.55 -11.14
CA SER A 87 8.69 -28.44 -10.68
C SER A 87 8.99 -27.52 -11.86
N PHE A 88 9.56 -26.35 -11.57
CA PHE A 88 10.13 -25.48 -12.58
C PHE A 88 11.02 -26.27 -13.57
N PRO A 89 10.91 -26.04 -14.90
CA PRO A 89 10.27 -24.90 -15.55
C PRO A 89 8.90 -25.19 -16.23
N ALA A 90 8.11 -26.16 -15.79
CA ALA A 90 6.89 -26.47 -16.55
C ALA A 90 5.86 -25.32 -16.55
N GLY A 91 5.29 -25.05 -17.73
CA GLY A 91 4.42 -23.88 -17.96
C GLY A 91 5.19 -22.57 -18.12
N ALA A 92 6.51 -22.58 -17.92
CA ALA A 92 7.39 -21.45 -18.12
C ALA A 92 8.26 -21.61 -19.38
N GLU A 93 8.48 -20.49 -20.06
CA GLU A 93 9.34 -20.38 -21.22
C GLU A 93 10.57 -19.54 -20.88
N ARG A 94 11.72 -19.89 -21.44
CA ARG A 94 12.96 -19.12 -21.26
C ARG A 94 12.83 -17.77 -21.97
N THR A 95 13.20 -16.69 -21.31
CA THR A 95 13.34 -15.34 -21.90
C THR A 95 14.83 -14.93 -21.94
N ASP A 96 15.11 -13.75 -22.48
CA ASP A 96 16.47 -13.21 -22.53
C ASP A 96 17.06 -12.96 -21.13
N VAL A 97 16.22 -12.64 -20.16
CA VAL A 97 16.61 -12.25 -18.78
C VAL A 97 16.17 -13.23 -17.70
N GLY A 98 15.41 -14.27 -18.06
CA GLY A 98 14.87 -15.22 -17.10
C GLY A 98 13.84 -16.17 -17.71
N TRP A 99 12.63 -16.14 -17.15
CA TRP A 99 11.55 -17.06 -17.46
C TRP A 99 10.19 -16.35 -17.43
N ALA A 100 9.25 -16.78 -18.27
CA ALA A 100 7.88 -16.29 -18.28
C ALA A 100 6.91 -17.46 -18.16
N VAL A 101 6.05 -17.45 -17.14
CA VAL A 101 4.92 -18.38 -17.01
C VAL A 101 3.81 -17.92 -17.95
N ARG A 102 3.55 -18.69 -19.02
CA ARG A 102 2.54 -18.35 -20.05
C ARG A 102 1.32 -19.27 -20.01
N GLN A 103 1.38 -20.31 -19.21
CA GLN A 103 0.31 -21.26 -19.03
C GLN A 103 0.13 -21.47 -17.54
N ALA A 104 -1.12 -21.52 -17.09
CA ALA A 104 -1.38 -21.77 -15.68
C ALA A 104 -0.75 -23.10 -15.28
N THR A 105 0.00 -23.07 -14.19
CA THR A 105 0.83 -24.19 -13.78
C THR A 105 0.90 -24.29 -12.27
N ILE A 106 1.16 -25.51 -11.79
CA ILE A 106 1.39 -25.79 -10.38
C ILE A 106 2.84 -26.27 -10.28
N TRP A 107 3.60 -25.67 -9.37
CA TRP A 107 4.92 -26.12 -8.99
C TRP A 107 4.88 -26.77 -7.61
N TYR A 108 5.34 -28.02 -7.51
CA TYR A 108 5.41 -28.72 -6.24
C TYR A 108 6.83 -28.71 -5.69
N GLY A 109 6.94 -28.46 -4.38
CA GLY A 109 8.19 -28.35 -3.66
C GLY A 109 8.85 -26.97 -3.75
N ASP A 110 9.89 -26.78 -2.95
CA ASP A 110 10.66 -25.54 -2.94
C ASP A 110 11.31 -25.30 -4.30
N THR A 111 10.99 -24.15 -4.88
CA THR A 111 11.35 -23.80 -6.25
C THR A 111 12.26 -22.59 -6.28
N ARG A 112 13.38 -22.71 -7.02
CA ARG A 112 14.28 -21.59 -7.30
C ARG A 112 14.33 -21.31 -8.79
N VAL A 113 14.01 -20.07 -9.17
CA VAL A 113 14.04 -19.58 -10.55
C VAL A 113 15.27 -18.70 -10.76
N PRO A 114 16.22 -19.10 -11.63
CA PRO A 114 17.35 -18.26 -11.99
C PRO A 114 16.92 -17.14 -12.92
N GLY A 115 17.31 -15.90 -12.61
CA GLY A 115 16.96 -14.71 -13.39
C GLY A 115 15.59 -14.14 -13.02
N TRP A 116 14.96 -13.46 -13.97
CA TRP A 116 13.62 -12.89 -13.80
C TRP A 116 12.55 -13.98 -13.90
N LEU A 117 11.41 -13.74 -13.25
CA LEU A 117 10.20 -14.52 -13.38
C LEU A 117 9.05 -13.58 -13.72
N GLU A 118 8.59 -13.63 -14.96
CA GLU A 118 7.39 -12.94 -15.40
C GLU A 118 6.18 -13.88 -15.29
N LEU A 119 5.10 -13.43 -14.66
CA LEU A 119 3.83 -14.15 -14.66
C LEU A 119 2.91 -13.51 -15.71
N ARG A 120 2.49 -14.33 -16.67
CA ARG A 120 1.48 -13.99 -17.70
C ARG A 120 0.34 -15.02 -17.70
N ALA A 121 0.28 -15.82 -16.64
CA ALA A 121 -0.73 -16.82 -16.32
C ALA A 121 -0.59 -17.17 -14.81
N PRO A 122 -1.65 -17.71 -14.17
CA PRO A 122 -1.59 -18.10 -12.77
C PRO A 122 -0.47 -19.10 -12.44
N LEU A 123 0.23 -18.84 -11.34
CA LEU A 123 1.24 -19.74 -10.80
C LEU A 123 0.88 -20.11 -9.36
N ILE A 124 0.78 -21.41 -9.10
CA ILE A 124 0.63 -21.94 -7.75
C ILE A 124 1.90 -22.69 -7.38
N VAL A 125 2.48 -22.40 -6.22
CA VAL A 125 3.66 -23.10 -5.68
C VAL A 125 3.27 -23.76 -4.37
N VAL A 126 3.18 -25.09 -4.37
CA VAL A 126 2.99 -25.91 -3.15
C VAL A 126 4.36 -26.16 -2.53
N GLY A 127 4.93 -25.10 -1.97
CA GLY A 127 6.28 -25.00 -1.44
C GLY A 127 6.71 -23.54 -1.33
N SER A 128 8.00 -23.28 -1.12
CA SER A 128 8.57 -21.92 -1.14
C SER A 128 9.03 -21.54 -2.54
N LEU A 129 8.96 -20.24 -2.89
CA LEU A 129 9.42 -19.70 -4.16
C LEU A 129 10.60 -18.75 -3.94
N THR A 130 11.72 -19.00 -4.61
CA THR A 130 12.87 -18.08 -4.67
C THR A 130 13.10 -17.64 -6.12
N VAL A 131 13.13 -16.33 -6.38
CA VAL A 131 13.46 -15.74 -7.68
C VAL A 131 14.78 -14.97 -7.54
N ASP A 132 15.78 -15.31 -8.35
CA ASP A 132 17.12 -14.69 -8.25
C ASP A 132 17.20 -13.27 -8.83
N GLY A 133 16.11 -12.77 -9.44
CA GLY A 133 15.97 -11.45 -10.02
C GLY A 133 14.63 -10.78 -9.69
N LEU A 134 13.97 -10.22 -10.71
CA LEU A 134 12.66 -9.60 -10.60
C LEU A 134 11.55 -10.66 -10.72
N LEU A 135 10.61 -10.66 -9.79
CA LEU A 135 9.29 -11.24 -9.96
C LEU A 135 8.35 -10.14 -10.46
N ASP A 136 7.81 -10.28 -11.67
CA ASP A 136 6.85 -9.34 -12.27
C ASP A 136 5.59 -10.10 -12.68
N ASP A 137 4.45 -9.78 -12.10
CA ASP A 137 3.16 -10.41 -12.44
C ASP A 137 2.33 -9.61 -13.47
N GLY A 138 2.79 -8.43 -13.90
CA GLY A 138 2.14 -7.64 -14.94
C GLY A 138 0.90 -6.88 -14.49
N ASP A 139 -0.29 -7.38 -14.87
CA ASP A 139 -1.62 -6.75 -14.71
C ASP A 139 -2.57 -7.77 -14.03
N VAL A 140 -3.58 -7.29 -13.29
CA VAL A 140 -4.58 -8.10 -12.56
C VAL A 140 -5.27 -9.15 -13.43
N PHE A 141 -5.36 -8.91 -14.75
CA PHE A 141 -6.03 -9.80 -15.68
C PHE A 141 -5.16 -10.98 -16.13
N ASP A 142 -3.85 -10.90 -15.94
CA ASP A 142 -2.90 -11.89 -16.45
C ASP A 142 -2.76 -13.12 -15.53
N GLY A 143 -3.19 -13.05 -14.27
CA GLY A 143 -3.25 -14.21 -13.37
C GLY A 143 -3.12 -13.85 -11.89
N TYR A 144 -2.62 -14.80 -11.09
CA TYR A 144 -2.28 -14.59 -9.69
C TYR A 144 -1.10 -15.49 -9.30
N LEU A 145 -0.47 -15.18 -8.18
CA LEU A 145 0.52 -16.03 -7.53
C LEU A 145 -0.03 -16.58 -6.22
N ALA A 146 0.06 -17.88 -6.01
CA ALA A 146 -0.20 -18.51 -4.72
C ALA A 146 1.03 -19.32 -4.27
N VAL A 147 1.51 -19.12 -3.05
CA VAL A 147 2.68 -19.81 -2.49
C VAL A 147 2.33 -20.35 -1.11
N ALA A 148 2.40 -21.68 -0.93
CA ALA A 148 2.13 -22.31 0.36
C ALA A 148 3.22 -22.01 1.39
N GLY A 149 4.47 -21.87 0.95
CA GLY A 149 5.61 -21.52 1.80
C GLY A 149 5.92 -20.02 1.79
N SER A 150 7.22 -19.69 1.80
CA SER A 150 7.70 -18.30 1.74
C SER A 150 8.07 -17.88 0.32
N LEU A 151 7.93 -16.60 0.02
CA LEU A 151 8.35 -15.98 -1.23
C LEU A 151 9.60 -15.12 -0.99
N ARG A 152 10.66 -15.38 -1.76
CA ARG A 152 11.85 -14.54 -1.82
C ARG A 152 12.12 -14.11 -3.25
N ALA A 153 12.31 -12.82 -3.48
CA ALA A 153 12.84 -12.29 -4.73
C ALA A 153 13.89 -11.21 -4.46
N ARG A 154 14.64 -10.75 -5.47
CA ARG A 154 15.42 -9.52 -5.30
C ARG A 154 14.50 -8.31 -5.37
N ALA A 155 13.65 -8.28 -6.38
CA ALA A 155 12.63 -7.26 -6.58
C ALA A 155 11.29 -7.93 -6.87
N ILE A 156 10.21 -7.32 -6.41
CA ILE A 156 8.84 -7.72 -6.74
C ILE A 156 8.15 -6.51 -7.35
N HIS A 157 7.61 -6.70 -8.54
CA HIS A 157 6.55 -5.87 -9.10
C HIS A 157 5.27 -6.68 -9.03
N SER A 158 4.26 -6.13 -8.36
CA SER A 158 2.94 -6.77 -8.25
C SER A 158 1.86 -5.83 -8.75
N ALA A 159 1.03 -6.29 -9.67
CA ALA A 159 -0.24 -5.67 -9.95
C ALA A 159 -1.42 -6.61 -9.74
N ALA A 160 -1.16 -7.92 -9.63
CA ALA A 160 -2.17 -8.94 -9.51
C ALA A 160 -2.29 -9.46 -8.07
N ASP A 161 -3.14 -10.47 -7.88
CA ASP A 161 -3.27 -11.10 -6.58
C ASP A 161 -2.08 -12.00 -6.27
N HIS A 162 -1.44 -11.75 -5.14
CA HIS A 162 -0.38 -12.55 -4.55
C HIS A 162 -0.85 -13.05 -3.18
N LEU A 163 -0.95 -14.37 -3.01
CA LEU A 163 -1.15 -15.01 -1.71
C LEU A 163 0.08 -15.83 -1.35
N VAL A 164 0.75 -15.46 -0.26
CA VAL A 164 1.89 -16.20 0.28
C VAL A 164 1.57 -16.54 1.73
N LEU A 165 1.46 -17.82 2.09
CA LEU A 165 1.11 -18.17 3.48
C LEU A 165 2.26 -17.94 4.47
N GLY A 166 3.50 -17.95 3.98
CA GLY A 166 4.69 -17.62 4.75
C GLY A 166 5.11 -16.15 4.63
N THR A 167 6.42 -15.92 4.76
CA THR A 167 7.02 -14.58 4.66
C THR A 167 7.21 -14.18 3.20
N ILE A 168 6.97 -12.90 2.90
CA ILE A 168 7.40 -12.26 1.65
C ILE A 168 8.67 -11.45 1.93
N SER A 169 9.74 -11.71 1.17
CA SER A 169 11.00 -10.97 1.28
C SER A 169 11.53 -10.53 -0.07
N ALA A 170 11.84 -9.24 -0.18
CA ALA A 170 12.54 -8.66 -1.33
C ALA A 170 13.36 -7.45 -0.88
N GLN A 171 14.21 -6.90 -1.75
CA GLN A 171 14.84 -5.61 -1.48
C GLN A 171 13.92 -4.44 -1.85
N ALA A 172 13.14 -4.58 -2.91
CA ALA A 172 12.06 -3.66 -3.22
C ALA A 172 10.80 -4.41 -3.63
N ILE A 173 9.67 -3.90 -3.16
CA ILE A 173 8.33 -4.33 -3.56
C ILE A 173 7.61 -3.08 -4.05
N PHE A 174 7.31 -3.06 -5.35
CA PHE A 174 6.47 -2.05 -5.97
C PHE A 174 5.16 -2.70 -6.39
N CYS A 175 4.07 -2.14 -5.91
CA CYS A 175 2.75 -2.54 -6.34
C CYS A 175 2.13 -1.48 -7.26
N SER A 176 1.29 -1.91 -8.20
CA SER A 176 0.57 -1.03 -9.13
C SER A 176 -0.84 -1.56 -9.42
N GLY A 177 -1.75 -0.71 -9.90
CA GLY A 177 -3.16 -1.11 -10.08
C GLY A 177 -3.95 -1.12 -8.77
N ASN A 178 -5.27 -0.98 -8.89
CA ASN A 178 -6.20 -0.81 -7.77
C ASN A 178 -7.02 -2.07 -7.45
N ASP A 179 -6.88 -3.13 -8.25
CA ASP A 179 -7.74 -4.32 -8.19
C ASP A 179 -7.01 -5.60 -7.70
N GLY A 180 -5.69 -5.56 -7.49
CA GLY A 180 -4.91 -6.68 -6.96
C GLY A 180 -4.69 -6.59 -5.44
N SER A 181 -4.26 -7.71 -4.83
CA SER A 181 -3.87 -7.79 -3.41
C SER A 181 -2.53 -8.50 -3.16
N LEU A 182 -1.63 -7.92 -2.38
CA LEU A 182 -0.40 -8.58 -1.89
C LEU A 182 -0.59 -9.05 -0.44
N VAL A 183 -0.74 -10.35 -0.24
CA VAL A 183 -1.09 -10.95 1.06
C VAL A 183 0.01 -11.87 1.54
N ALA A 184 0.55 -11.59 2.73
CA ALA A 184 1.48 -12.45 3.46
C ALA A 184 0.81 -13.03 4.71
N GLY A 185 0.88 -14.35 4.89
CA GLY A 185 0.50 -14.98 6.16
C GLY A 185 1.54 -14.75 7.25
N GLY A 186 2.80 -14.52 6.88
CA GLY A 186 3.85 -14.11 7.81
C GLY A 186 4.22 -12.64 7.67
N ASP A 187 5.51 -12.38 7.85
CA ASP A 187 6.09 -11.04 7.71
C ASP A 187 6.17 -10.59 6.24
N ILE A 188 6.21 -9.28 6.04
CA ILE A 188 6.72 -8.65 4.81
C ILE A 188 8.05 -7.96 5.17
N VAL A 189 9.14 -8.37 4.54
CA VAL A 189 10.49 -7.87 4.82
C VAL A 189 11.11 -7.26 3.56
N THR A 190 11.32 -5.94 3.56
CA THR A 190 11.87 -5.20 2.40
C THR A 190 12.62 -3.92 2.76
N ASP A 191 13.57 -3.49 1.93
CA ASP A 191 14.20 -2.17 2.13
C ASP A 191 13.26 -1.05 1.66
N LEU A 192 12.53 -1.30 0.58
CA LEU A 192 11.61 -0.36 -0.04
C LEU A 192 10.25 -1.03 -0.32
N PHE A 193 9.18 -0.48 0.28
CA PHE A 193 7.82 -0.93 0.02
C PHE A 193 6.97 0.22 -0.52
N VAL A 194 6.41 0.04 -1.70
CA VAL A 194 5.51 0.99 -2.34
C VAL A 194 4.23 0.25 -2.71
N PRO A 195 3.24 0.18 -1.80
CA PRO A 195 1.97 -0.49 -2.10
C PRO A 195 1.12 0.28 -3.12
N GLY A 196 1.29 1.61 -3.24
CA GLY A 196 0.43 2.42 -4.11
C GLY A 196 -1.05 2.31 -3.71
N GLU A 197 -1.93 2.17 -4.70
CA GLU A 197 -3.37 1.87 -4.52
C GLU A 197 -3.66 0.36 -4.36
N HIS A 198 -2.65 -0.49 -4.51
CA HIS A 198 -2.79 -1.93 -4.44
C HIS A 198 -3.07 -2.34 -2.98
N ALA A 199 -4.11 -3.16 -2.77
CA ALA A 199 -4.39 -3.68 -1.45
C ALA A 199 -3.22 -4.55 -0.98
N TYR A 200 -2.91 -4.51 0.31
CA TYR A 200 -1.96 -5.44 0.91
C TYR A 200 -2.37 -5.80 2.33
N ALA A 201 -1.98 -6.99 2.75
CA ALA A 201 -2.16 -7.48 4.11
C ALA A 201 -0.98 -8.33 4.55
N HIS A 202 -0.70 -8.32 5.84
CA HIS A 202 0.26 -9.21 6.47
C HIS A 202 -0.32 -9.71 7.80
N HIS A 203 -0.06 -10.97 8.14
CA HIS A 203 -0.47 -11.57 9.42
C HIS A 203 0.71 -11.81 10.38
N GLY A 204 1.91 -11.39 9.98
CA GLY A 204 3.05 -11.10 10.87
C GLY A 204 3.32 -9.59 10.96
N GLU A 205 4.59 -9.20 10.85
CA GLU A 205 5.05 -7.80 10.92
C GLU A 205 5.49 -7.27 9.54
N LEU A 206 5.34 -5.95 9.34
CA LEU A 206 5.90 -5.25 8.18
C LEU A 206 7.24 -4.59 8.54
N TRP A 207 8.33 -5.20 8.07
CA TRP A 207 9.69 -4.68 8.21
C TRP A 207 10.11 -3.98 6.92
N ALA A 208 9.87 -2.67 6.85
CA ALA A 208 10.22 -1.85 5.70
C ALA A 208 11.19 -0.71 6.06
N GLY A 209 12.31 -0.58 5.34
CA GLY A 209 13.22 0.56 5.49
C GLY A 209 12.57 1.88 5.08
N VAL A 210 11.81 1.86 3.99
CA VAL A 210 11.05 2.99 3.46
C VAL A 210 9.67 2.51 3.02
N VAL A 211 8.63 3.22 3.45
CA VAL A 211 7.25 2.96 3.03
C VAL A 211 6.70 4.15 2.25
N GLY A 212 6.36 3.91 0.98
CA GLY A 212 5.72 4.85 0.08
C GLY A 212 4.22 4.61 -0.04
N THR A 213 3.46 4.83 1.04
CA THR A 213 1.99 4.70 1.05
C THR A 213 1.33 6.01 0.62
N ASP A 214 0.70 6.01 -0.54
CA ASP A 214 -0.28 6.99 -1.03
C ASP A 214 -0.79 6.52 -2.41
N ASP A 215 -1.97 6.98 -2.82
CA ASP A 215 -2.52 6.76 -4.16
C ASP A 215 -1.84 7.63 -5.23
N ARG A 216 -1.15 8.70 -4.83
CA ARG A 216 -0.51 9.63 -5.75
C ARG A 216 0.99 9.41 -5.83
N ASP A 217 1.46 9.11 -7.04
CA ASP A 217 2.87 8.94 -7.36
C ASP A 217 3.75 10.11 -6.93
N ALA A 218 3.22 11.34 -6.93
CA ALA A 218 3.95 12.53 -6.46
C ALA A 218 4.27 12.48 -4.95
N VAL A 219 3.36 11.95 -4.12
CA VAL A 219 3.61 11.75 -2.68
C VAL A 219 4.68 10.71 -2.47
N VAL A 220 4.52 9.59 -3.16
CA VAL A 220 5.44 8.48 -3.08
C VAL A 220 6.82 8.97 -3.50
N ALA A 221 6.92 9.70 -4.61
CA ALA A 221 8.15 10.33 -5.08
C ALA A 221 8.80 11.22 -4.01
N GLU A 222 8.02 12.05 -3.32
CA GLU A 222 8.53 12.88 -2.23
C GLU A 222 9.13 12.06 -1.09
N ARG A 223 8.50 10.93 -0.73
CA ARG A 223 8.99 10.01 0.30
C ARG A 223 10.23 9.24 -0.15
N LEU A 224 10.31 8.86 -1.43
CA LEU A 224 11.41 8.06 -1.97
C LEU A 224 12.65 8.88 -2.33
N ALA A 225 12.48 10.14 -2.72
CA ALA A 225 13.60 10.97 -3.21
C ALA A 225 14.81 11.03 -2.25
N PRO A 226 14.65 11.10 -0.91
CA PRO A 226 15.78 11.07 0.01
C PRO A 226 16.51 9.73 0.05
N TRP A 227 15.85 8.64 -0.28
CA TRP A 227 16.39 7.28 -0.18
C TRP A 227 16.97 6.74 -1.48
N LEU A 228 16.91 7.53 -2.55
CA LEU A 228 17.41 7.16 -3.88
C LEU A 228 18.41 8.21 -4.39
N PRO A 229 19.40 7.84 -5.21
CA PRO A 229 20.28 8.79 -5.88
C PRO A 229 19.50 9.80 -6.75
N ALA A 230 20.18 10.88 -7.15
CA ALA A 230 19.60 11.80 -8.12
C ALA A 230 19.27 11.08 -9.44
N GLY A 231 18.13 11.42 -10.04
CA GLY A 231 17.70 10.88 -11.34
C GLY A 231 16.69 9.73 -11.29
N TYR A 232 16.46 9.09 -10.15
CA TYR A 232 15.40 8.07 -9.98
C TYR A 232 14.03 8.67 -9.69
N VAL A 233 14.02 9.90 -9.17
CA VAL A 233 12.81 10.64 -8.84
C VAL A 233 12.84 12.01 -9.53
N ARG A 234 11.75 12.36 -10.20
CA ARG A 234 11.48 13.65 -10.84
C ARG A 234 10.43 14.40 -10.05
N LEU A 235 10.88 15.14 -9.02
CA LEU A 235 9.96 15.93 -8.19
C LEU A 235 9.27 17.01 -9.02
N GLY A 236 7.94 17.07 -8.93
CA GLY A 236 7.10 17.99 -9.70
C GLY A 236 6.65 17.48 -11.07
N ASP A 237 7.10 16.29 -11.50
CA ASP A 237 6.54 15.60 -12.66
C ASP A 237 5.20 14.93 -12.28
N GLU A 238 4.14 15.17 -13.05
CA GLU A 238 2.80 14.65 -12.74
C GLU A 238 2.51 13.28 -13.37
N ASN A 239 3.29 12.85 -14.36
CA ASN A 239 2.96 11.65 -15.14
C ASN A 239 3.73 10.42 -14.68
N ALA A 240 5.01 10.60 -14.33
CA ALA A 240 5.87 9.50 -13.89
C ALA A 240 6.99 10.03 -12.99
N PRO A 241 6.69 10.49 -11.77
CA PRO A 241 7.70 11.08 -10.90
C PRO A 241 8.70 10.06 -10.35
N ILE A 242 8.48 8.76 -10.51
CA ILE A 242 9.37 7.69 -10.05
C ILE A 242 9.75 6.81 -11.24
N ASP A 243 11.05 6.60 -11.45
CA ASP A 243 11.56 5.62 -12.40
C ASP A 243 11.57 4.21 -11.77
N ARG A 244 10.36 3.66 -11.58
CA ARG A 244 10.12 2.37 -10.92
C ARG A 244 10.93 1.24 -11.57
N TRP A 245 10.89 1.18 -12.90
CA TRP A 245 11.54 0.10 -13.65
C TRP A 245 13.04 0.13 -13.50
N ARG A 246 13.68 1.31 -13.56
CA ARG A 246 15.12 1.41 -13.30
C ARG A 246 15.48 0.89 -11.90
N ILE A 247 14.69 1.21 -10.87
CA ILE A 247 14.91 0.71 -9.50
C ILE A 247 14.84 -0.81 -9.46
N LEU A 248 13.75 -1.38 -9.99
CA LEU A 248 13.49 -2.82 -10.01
C LEU A 248 14.58 -3.57 -10.80
N GLU A 249 14.96 -3.08 -11.98
CA GLU A 249 15.98 -3.66 -12.84
C GLU A 249 17.37 -3.70 -12.20
N GLU A 250 17.77 -2.60 -11.54
CA GLU A 250 19.05 -2.55 -10.84
C GLU A 250 19.09 -3.55 -9.68
N ILE A 251 18.00 -3.61 -8.88
CA ILE A 251 17.86 -4.55 -7.77
C ILE A 251 17.87 -5.99 -8.26
N ALA A 252 17.13 -6.28 -9.33
CA ALA A 252 17.14 -7.59 -9.96
C ALA A 252 18.55 -7.99 -10.42
N ALA A 253 19.32 -7.04 -10.97
CA ALA A 253 20.73 -7.24 -11.33
C ALA A 253 21.69 -7.30 -10.12
N GLY A 254 21.20 -7.14 -8.89
CA GLY A 254 21.98 -7.25 -7.65
C GLY A 254 22.64 -5.95 -7.21
N ARG A 255 22.23 -4.81 -7.77
CA ARG A 255 22.62 -3.47 -7.35
C ARG A 255 21.47 -2.86 -6.55
N SER A 256 21.73 -2.26 -5.41
CA SER A 256 20.68 -1.51 -4.70
C SER A 256 20.84 -0.01 -4.91
N PRO A 257 19.84 0.69 -5.49
CA PRO A 257 19.80 2.14 -5.45
C PRO A 257 19.28 2.67 -4.11
N VAL A 258 18.81 1.81 -3.20
CA VAL A 258 18.31 2.25 -1.89
C VAL A 258 19.49 2.63 -1.00
N LEU A 259 19.55 3.90 -0.61
CA LEU A 259 20.62 4.44 0.23
C LEU A 259 20.44 3.95 1.68
N ALA A 260 21.54 3.56 2.34
CA ALA A 260 21.51 3.19 3.75
C ALA A 260 21.12 4.34 4.69
N GLN A 261 21.26 5.59 4.23
CA GLN A 261 20.85 6.80 4.94
C GLN A 261 20.21 7.79 3.95
N PRO A 262 19.19 8.55 4.38
CA PRO A 262 18.54 9.50 3.50
C PRO A 262 19.47 10.68 3.20
N ARG A 263 19.52 11.10 1.93
CA ARG A 263 20.22 12.31 1.51
C ARG A 263 19.31 13.55 1.62
N PRO A 264 19.87 14.76 1.77
CA PRO A 264 19.11 15.98 1.61
C PRO A 264 18.48 16.08 0.22
N VAL A 265 17.21 16.45 0.19
CA VAL A 265 16.45 16.72 -1.03
C VAL A 265 15.79 18.08 -0.88
N THR A 266 15.92 18.90 -1.91
CA THR A 266 15.14 20.12 -2.04
C THR A 266 13.88 19.80 -2.82
N PHE A 267 12.76 20.18 -2.26
CA PHE A 267 11.45 19.95 -2.85
C PHE A 267 11.01 21.24 -3.51
N PRO A 268 10.42 21.18 -4.72
CA PRO A 268 10.00 22.38 -5.42
C PRO A 268 8.96 23.13 -4.59
N ALA A 269 9.28 24.38 -4.22
CA ALA A 269 8.34 25.25 -3.55
C ALA A 269 7.27 25.73 -4.54
N PRO A 270 5.99 25.81 -4.14
CA PRO A 270 4.94 26.34 -5.01
C PRO A 270 5.18 27.82 -5.32
N ALA A 271 4.79 28.26 -6.51
CA ALA A 271 5.04 29.63 -6.98
C ALA A 271 4.61 30.77 -6.01
N PRO A 272 3.46 30.70 -5.31
CA PRO A 272 3.10 31.70 -4.30
C PRO A 272 4.09 31.77 -3.14
N LEU A 273 4.62 30.63 -2.70
CA LEU A 273 5.66 30.60 -1.67
C LEU A 273 6.97 31.22 -2.20
N LEU A 274 7.38 30.90 -3.43
CA LEU A 274 8.57 31.53 -4.03
C LEU A 274 8.42 33.06 -4.13
N ALA A 275 7.23 33.55 -4.48
CA ALA A 275 6.93 34.97 -4.51
C ALA A 275 6.99 35.61 -3.11
N ALA A 276 6.44 34.94 -2.09
CA ALA A 276 6.52 35.38 -0.70
C ALA A 276 7.96 35.44 -0.18
N LEU A 277 8.77 34.42 -0.50
CA LEU A 277 10.17 34.33 -0.11
C LEU A 277 11.06 35.40 -0.76
N ALA A 278 10.62 36.03 -1.86
CA ALA A 278 11.37 37.13 -2.49
C ALA A 278 11.32 38.43 -1.67
N ALA A 279 10.31 38.61 -0.81
CA ALA A 279 10.14 39.79 0.05
C ALA A 279 9.47 39.41 1.40
N PRO A 280 10.15 38.63 2.26
CA PRO A 280 9.51 37.96 3.40
C PRO A 280 9.05 38.91 4.52
N GLU A 281 9.72 40.06 4.70
CA GLU A 281 9.50 40.99 5.83
C GLU A 281 8.10 41.62 5.88
N GLY A 282 7.31 41.50 4.80
CA GLY A 282 5.96 42.07 4.71
C GLY A 282 4.88 41.06 4.34
N VAL A 283 5.18 39.77 4.31
CA VAL A 283 4.19 38.75 3.96
C VAL A 283 3.32 38.47 5.19
N THR A 284 2.07 38.95 5.14
CA THR A 284 1.05 38.69 6.16
C THR A 284 0.08 37.60 5.75
N ASP A 285 -0.06 37.34 4.45
CA ASP A 285 -1.05 36.42 3.90
C ASP A 285 -0.38 35.52 2.85
N LEU A 286 -0.59 34.20 2.96
CA LEU A 286 -0.07 33.23 2.02
C LEU A 286 -1.15 32.20 1.69
N ASP A 287 -1.56 32.19 0.42
CA ASP A 287 -2.47 31.21 -0.14
C ASP A 287 -1.69 30.08 -0.84
N LEU A 288 -1.78 28.89 -0.24
CA LEU A 288 -1.27 27.63 -0.78
C LEU A 288 -2.41 26.62 -1.03
N SER A 289 -3.65 27.09 -1.08
CA SER A 289 -4.84 26.28 -1.29
C SER A 289 -4.84 25.62 -2.68
N SER A 290 -5.52 24.46 -2.75
CA SER A 290 -5.67 23.63 -3.95
C SER A 290 -4.33 23.28 -4.62
N ARG A 291 -3.25 23.19 -3.84
CA ARG A 291 -1.92 22.72 -4.29
C ARG A 291 -1.65 21.30 -3.84
N ARG A 292 -0.77 20.61 -4.56
CA ARG A 292 -0.31 19.26 -4.21
C ARG A 292 0.77 19.30 -3.13
N LEU A 293 0.43 19.85 -1.97
CA LEU A 293 1.31 19.90 -0.80
C LEU A 293 1.07 18.69 0.09
N HIS A 294 2.05 17.81 0.16
CA HIS A 294 2.01 16.59 0.99
C HIS A 294 2.64 16.80 2.37
N ARG A 295 3.37 17.90 2.50
CA ARG A 295 3.93 18.47 3.72
C ARG A 295 4.00 19.98 3.57
N ILE A 296 4.04 20.70 4.69
CA ILE A 296 4.29 22.14 4.67
C ILE A 296 5.76 22.36 4.27
N PRO A 297 6.06 23.12 3.20
CA PRO A 297 7.45 23.39 2.83
C PRO A 297 8.16 24.09 3.99
N ARG A 298 9.35 23.61 4.37
CA ARG A 298 10.11 24.14 5.52
C ARG A 298 10.35 25.65 5.40
N GLU A 299 10.45 26.17 4.18
CA GLU A 299 10.66 27.58 3.89
C GLU A 299 9.50 28.46 4.38
N VAL A 300 8.28 27.91 4.53
CA VAL A 300 7.13 28.62 5.11
C VAL A 300 7.48 29.15 6.51
N SER A 301 8.21 28.38 7.33
CA SER A 301 8.61 28.79 8.69
C SER A 301 9.48 30.04 8.75
N SER A 302 10.08 30.47 7.62
CA SER A 302 10.85 31.71 7.54
C SER A 302 9.98 32.98 7.40
N LEU A 303 8.69 32.82 7.10
CA LEU A 303 7.72 33.92 6.97
C LEU A 303 7.18 34.31 8.36
N THR A 304 8.03 34.83 9.23
CA THR A 304 7.71 35.07 10.65
C THR A 304 6.63 36.12 10.89
N THR A 305 6.28 36.92 9.88
CA THR A 305 5.19 37.91 9.91
C THR A 305 3.85 37.37 9.42
N LEU A 306 3.80 36.10 9.00
CA LEU A 306 2.62 35.52 8.39
C LEU A 306 1.48 35.41 9.42
N ALA A 307 0.37 36.09 9.13
CA ALA A 307 -0.83 36.14 9.96
C ALA A 307 -1.95 35.25 9.39
N LEU A 308 -1.99 35.01 8.09
CA LEU A 308 -2.97 34.16 7.41
C LEU A 308 -2.27 33.13 6.51
N LEU A 309 -2.62 31.85 6.70
CA LEU A 309 -2.16 30.75 5.89
C LEU A 309 -3.35 29.91 5.44
N ASP A 310 -3.54 29.81 4.12
CA ASP A 310 -4.55 28.93 3.54
C ASP A 310 -3.88 27.67 2.94
N LEU A 311 -4.24 26.51 3.48
CA LEU A 311 -3.83 25.18 3.03
C LEU A 311 -5.04 24.34 2.59
N GLU A 312 -6.18 24.98 2.30
CA GLU A 312 -7.40 24.33 1.87
C GLU A 312 -7.15 23.39 0.67
N ARG A 313 -7.79 22.23 0.64
CA ARG A 313 -7.78 21.27 -0.49
C ARG A 313 -6.37 20.85 -0.89
N THR A 314 -5.49 20.75 0.08
CA THR A 314 -4.16 20.15 -0.08
C THR A 314 -4.17 18.70 0.41
N PRO A 315 -3.32 17.84 -0.14
CA PRO A 315 -3.14 16.46 0.29
C PRO A 315 -2.27 16.31 1.56
N LEU A 316 -2.27 17.30 2.44
CA LEU A 316 -1.49 17.31 3.68
C LEU A 316 -2.01 16.25 4.65
N THR A 317 -1.13 15.40 5.16
CA THR A 317 -1.46 14.41 6.19
C THR A 317 -0.99 14.81 7.60
N ARG A 318 -0.07 15.79 7.67
CA ARG A 318 0.56 16.31 8.89
C ARG A 318 0.81 17.81 8.75
N LEU A 319 0.88 18.49 9.89
CA LEU A 319 1.15 19.93 10.00
C LEU A 319 2.57 20.25 10.49
N ASP A 320 3.46 19.26 10.53
CA ASP A 320 4.86 19.47 10.93
C ASP A 320 5.50 20.57 10.06
N GLY A 321 6.21 21.50 10.70
CA GLY A 321 6.82 22.66 10.05
C GLY A 321 6.02 23.96 10.20
N ILE A 322 4.80 23.92 10.75
CA ILE A 322 4.00 25.11 11.03
C ILE A 322 4.42 25.82 12.33
N GLU A 323 5.13 25.13 13.24
CA GLU A 323 5.37 25.55 14.62
C GLU A 323 6.16 26.86 14.74
N GLY A 324 6.93 27.22 13.71
CA GLY A 324 7.66 28.48 13.65
C GLY A 324 6.80 29.72 13.38
N LEU A 325 5.53 29.54 12.97
CA LEU A 325 4.62 30.63 12.60
C LEU A 325 3.88 31.20 13.82
N THR A 326 4.61 31.65 14.84
CA THR A 326 4.00 32.11 16.12
C THR A 326 3.13 33.36 15.99
N ALA A 327 3.23 34.10 14.88
CA ALA A 327 2.38 35.24 14.53
C ALA A 327 1.09 34.85 13.78
N LEU A 328 0.92 33.57 13.42
CA LEU A 328 -0.22 33.11 12.63
C LEU A 328 -1.52 33.27 13.43
N GLU A 329 -2.47 34.01 12.88
CA GLU A 329 -3.78 34.27 13.48
C GLU A 329 -4.89 33.50 12.78
N HIS A 330 -4.77 33.22 11.48
CA HIS A 330 -5.76 32.55 10.66
C HIS A 330 -5.13 31.37 9.93
N LEU A 331 -5.70 30.18 10.12
CA LEU A 331 -5.31 28.96 9.44
C LEU A 331 -6.52 28.25 8.85
N SER A 332 -6.48 27.95 7.56
CA SER A 332 -7.42 27.02 6.92
C SER A 332 -6.68 25.75 6.53
N ILE A 333 -7.15 24.60 7.03
CA ILE A 333 -6.75 23.26 6.58
C ILE A 333 -7.96 22.49 6.03
N ARG A 334 -8.97 23.22 5.57
CA ARG A 334 -10.23 22.68 5.05
C ARG A 334 -9.98 21.64 3.95
N HIS A 335 -10.74 20.53 3.95
CA HIS A 335 -10.61 19.44 2.97
C HIS A 335 -9.17 18.85 2.88
N THR A 336 -8.52 18.62 4.01
CA THR A 336 -7.22 17.94 4.07
C THR A 336 -7.32 16.60 4.85
N PRO A 337 -6.52 15.57 4.52
CA PRO A 337 -6.45 14.32 5.28
C PRO A 337 -5.52 14.40 6.51
N VAL A 338 -5.45 15.57 7.17
CA VAL A 338 -4.62 15.76 8.36
C VAL A 338 -5.13 14.91 9.51
N ARG A 339 -4.24 14.13 10.13
CA ARG A 339 -4.58 13.25 11.26
C ARG A 339 -4.27 13.83 12.63
N SER A 340 -3.26 14.70 12.68
CA SER A 340 -2.77 15.28 13.93
C SER A 340 -2.73 16.80 13.86
N LEU A 341 -3.33 17.42 14.87
CA LEU A 341 -3.34 18.84 15.16
C LEU A 341 -2.28 19.25 16.20
N VAL A 342 -1.53 18.32 16.81
CA VAL A 342 -0.48 18.62 17.80
C VAL A 342 0.45 19.79 17.42
N PRO A 343 0.93 19.93 16.16
CA PRO A 343 1.76 21.08 15.77
C PRO A 343 1.13 22.46 16.03
N LEU A 344 -0.20 22.55 16.09
CA LEU A 344 -0.91 23.80 16.37
C LEU A 344 -0.67 24.34 17.79
N GLN A 345 -0.22 23.51 18.74
CA GLN A 345 0.07 23.96 20.11
C GLN A 345 1.13 25.05 20.19
N ALA A 346 2.02 25.13 19.19
CA ALA A 346 3.03 26.18 19.10
C ALA A 346 2.46 27.54 18.63
N LEU A 347 1.26 27.57 18.06
CA LEU A 347 0.66 28.75 17.44
C LEU A 347 -0.12 29.57 18.47
N THR A 348 0.61 30.23 19.37
CA THR A 348 0.03 30.98 20.50
C THR A 348 -0.85 32.17 20.10
N SER A 349 -0.75 32.62 18.85
CA SER A 349 -1.56 33.74 18.31
C SER A 349 -2.73 33.27 17.44
N LEU A 350 -2.94 31.95 17.27
CA LEU A 350 -3.97 31.43 16.39
C LEU A 350 -5.37 31.74 16.93
N ARG A 351 -6.13 32.56 16.19
CA ARG A 351 -7.48 33.02 16.54
C ARG A 351 -8.56 32.31 15.76
N HIS A 352 -8.32 32.07 14.48
CA HIS A 352 -9.27 31.48 13.56
C HIS A 352 -8.70 30.21 12.95
N LEU A 353 -9.43 29.10 13.11
CA LEU A 353 -9.08 27.82 12.54
C LEU A 353 -10.26 27.22 11.77
N ASP A 354 -10.07 26.94 10.49
CA ASP A 354 -11.01 26.13 9.70
C ASP A 354 -10.44 24.72 9.46
N VAL A 355 -11.10 23.73 10.07
CA VAL A 355 -10.81 22.29 9.90
C VAL A 355 -11.91 21.56 9.14
N SER A 356 -12.82 22.29 8.48
CA SER A 356 -13.99 21.69 7.84
C SER A 356 -13.60 20.57 6.89
N TYR A 357 -14.34 19.47 6.98
CA TYR A 357 -14.16 18.23 6.21
C TYR A 357 -12.84 17.49 6.46
N CYS A 358 -12.11 17.79 7.54
CA CYS A 358 -11.02 16.96 8.02
C CYS A 358 -11.58 15.77 8.83
N ARG A 359 -11.70 14.61 8.17
CA ARG A 359 -12.36 13.42 8.75
C ARG A 359 -11.44 12.55 9.59
N ASP A 360 -10.13 12.61 9.33
CA ASP A 360 -9.15 11.69 9.92
C ASP A 360 -8.45 12.25 11.17
N VAL A 361 -8.85 13.43 11.65
CA VAL A 361 -8.29 14.06 12.86
C VAL A 361 -8.61 13.22 14.10
N GLN A 362 -7.57 12.90 14.89
CA GLN A 362 -7.67 12.03 16.05
C GLN A 362 -7.49 12.77 17.39
N ASP A 363 -6.77 13.88 17.39
CA ASP A 363 -6.24 14.57 18.57
C ASP A 363 -6.92 15.92 18.84
N TRP A 364 -8.25 15.93 18.74
CA TRP A 364 -9.11 17.10 18.98
C TRP A 364 -8.89 17.83 20.31
N HIS A 365 -8.34 17.16 21.32
CA HIS A 365 -8.03 17.74 22.62
C HIS A 365 -7.04 18.91 22.54
N VAL A 366 -6.16 18.91 21.53
CA VAL A 366 -5.19 20.00 21.27
C VAL A 366 -5.87 21.36 21.21
N LEU A 367 -7.07 21.44 20.63
CA LEU A 367 -7.80 22.69 20.46
C LEU A 367 -8.24 23.33 21.79
N LEU A 368 -8.30 22.55 22.87
CA LEU A 368 -8.69 23.04 24.20
C LEU A 368 -7.57 23.83 24.88
N ASP A 369 -6.33 23.65 24.41
CA ASP A 369 -5.13 24.23 25.01
C ASP A 369 -4.60 25.44 24.20
N LEU A 370 -5.27 25.79 23.10
CA LEU A 370 -4.90 26.95 22.27
C LEU A 370 -5.35 28.25 22.96
N PRO A 371 -4.43 29.12 23.41
CA PRO A 371 -4.76 30.19 24.35
C PRO A 371 -5.50 31.39 23.72
N ALA A 372 -5.39 31.56 22.40
CA ALA A 372 -5.96 32.69 21.67
C ALA A 372 -7.07 32.28 20.69
N LEU A 373 -7.47 31.00 20.68
CA LEU A 373 -8.47 30.51 19.73
C LEU A 373 -9.82 31.16 20.04
N ASP A 374 -10.32 31.94 19.09
CA ASP A 374 -11.58 32.68 19.19
C ASP A 374 -12.66 32.08 18.28
N THR A 375 -12.27 31.47 17.17
CA THR A 375 -13.18 30.87 16.18
C THR A 375 -12.66 29.54 15.66
N LEU A 376 -13.53 28.52 15.70
CA LEU A 376 -13.31 27.21 15.10
C LEU A 376 -14.44 26.89 14.12
N VAL A 377 -14.10 26.63 12.87
CA VAL A 377 -15.04 26.14 11.85
C VAL A 377 -14.78 24.65 11.63
N ALA A 378 -15.77 23.80 11.96
CA ALA A 378 -15.60 22.34 11.97
C ALA A 378 -16.74 21.58 11.26
N HIS A 379 -17.19 22.08 10.10
CA HIS A 379 -18.24 21.40 9.33
C HIS A 379 -17.78 20.02 8.84
N GLY A 380 -18.61 18.98 8.95
CA GLY A 380 -18.34 17.69 8.32
C GLY A 380 -17.11 16.92 8.87
N CYS A 381 -16.69 17.24 10.10
CA CYS A 381 -15.59 16.58 10.81
C CYS A 381 -16.11 15.62 11.88
N ALA A 382 -15.25 14.72 12.36
CA ALA A 382 -15.55 13.80 13.45
C ALA A 382 -15.26 14.40 14.85
N LEU A 383 -15.67 15.67 15.10
CA LEU A 383 -15.41 16.35 16.39
C LEU A 383 -16.15 15.65 17.55
N PRO A 384 -15.42 15.05 18.52
CA PRO A 384 -16.03 14.29 19.62
C PRO A 384 -16.89 15.18 20.51
N THR A 385 -18.02 14.64 20.98
CA THR A 385 -19.02 15.39 21.78
C THR A 385 -18.41 16.03 23.02
N HIS A 386 -17.52 15.34 23.73
CA HIS A 386 -16.89 15.87 24.94
C HIS A 386 -15.97 17.07 24.66
N VAL A 387 -15.21 17.04 23.55
CA VAL A 387 -14.39 18.17 23.11
C VAL A 387 -15.30 19.31 22.68
N ARG A 388 -16.34 19.01 21.90
CA ARG A 388 -17.34 19.99 21.45
C ARG A 388 -17.94 20.76 22.62
N THR A 389 -18.40 20.08 23.68
CA THR A 389 -18.99 20.73 24.86
C THR A 389 -18.01 21.70 25.52
N ARG A 390 -16.74 21.31 25.65
CA ARG A 390 -15.70 22.18 26.24
C ARG A 390 -15.41 23.38 25.33
N LEU A 391 -15.31 23.17 24.02
CA LEU A 391 -15.13 24.25 23.05
C LEU A 391 -16.33 25.19 23.02
N THR A 392 -17.56 24.71 23.14
CA THR A 392 -18.74 25.59 23.24
C THR A 392 -18.69 26.49 24.48
N ALA A 393 -18.20 25.97 25.61
CA ALA A 393 -18.05 26.77 26.82
C ALA A 393 -16.95 27.84 26.71
N GLY A 394 -15.90 27.59 25.92
CA GLY A 394 -14.80 28.52 25.70
C GLY A 394 -15.04 29.52 24.56
N LEU A 395 -15.52 29.05 23.42
CA LEU A 395 -15.65 29.82 22.16
C LEU A 395 -17.03 30.45 21.96
N GLY A 396 -18.09 29.92 22.59
CA GLY A 396 -19.46 30.36 22.38
C GLY A 396 -19.88 30.31 20.90
N ASP A 397 -20.31 31.46 20.36
CA ASP A 397 -20.70 31.62 18.94
C ASP A 397 -19.53 31.46 17.96
N GLY A 398 -18.28 31.48 18.45
CA GLY A 398 -17.08 31.20 17.67
C GLY A 398 -16.95 29.74 17.22
N LEU A 399 -17.74 28.81 17.78
CA LEU A 399 -17.78 27.42 17.32
C LEU A 399 -18.81 27.23 16.20
N ILE A 400 -18.35 27.19 14.95
CA ILE A 400 -19.16 27.13 13.74
C ILE A 400 -19.16 25.70 13.16
N GLY A 401 -20.33 25.24 12.68
CA GLY A 401 -20.49 23.90 12.11
C GLY A 401 -21.16 22.86 12.99
N GLN A 402 -22.20 23.27 13.72
CA GLN A 402 -22.98 22.52 14.72
C GLN A 402 -23.81 21.32 14.18
N GLY A 403 -23.53 20.80 13.00
CA GLY A 403 -24.29 19.69 12.43
C GLY A 403 -24.20 18.42 13.29
N PRO A 404 -25.30 17.65 13.47
CA PRO A 404 -25.20 16.32 14.04
C PRO A 404 -24.32 15.50 13.10
N GLY A 405 -23.28 14.86 13.63
CA GLY A 405 -22.52 13.86 12.87
C GLY A 405 -23.50 12.85 12.32
N ARG A 406 -23.47 12.59 11.01
CA ARG A 406 -24.25 11.50 10.42
C ARG A 406 -23.80 10.22 11.13
N THR A 407 -24.69 9.64 11.94
CA THR A 407 -24.65 8.23 12.27
C THR A 407 -24.80 7.48 10.95
N GLY A 408 -23.73 6.84 10.49
CA GLY A 408 -23.68 6.03 9.28
C GLY A 408 -22.62 4.98 9.45
#